data_AF-A0A2D6R4B3-F1
#
_entry.id   AF-A0A2D6R4B3-F1
#
_cell.length_a   1.000
_cell.length_b   1.000
_cell.length_c   1.000
_cell.angle_alpha   90.00
_cell.angle_beta   90.00
_cell.angle_gamma   90.00
#
_symmetry.space_group_name_H-M   'P 1'
#
loop_
_entity.id
_entity.type
_entity.pdbx_description
1 polymer ?
#
loop_
_entity_poly.entity_id
_entity_poly.type
_entity_poly.pdbx_seq_one_letter_code
_entity_poly.pdbx_strand_id
1 'polypeptide(L)'
;MRPLNRLSIVIGVAALASGCATAGGPPRPEPFPRPGGPAPPVATAPPVAAPPTVAPPAAAPPVAPPLAPPARTLAGDLVQTALAFQGTPYRFGGTNPSGFDCSGLVLYVFDQHGIAMPRLTAQQFEVGDPVDLADVEPGDLVFFSTVGAGPSHVGIAVGNGQFVHAPSSRGWVRTERLDGSYWRQRFLGAKRIAEGR
;
A
#
# COMPACT_ATOMS: atom_id res chain seq x y z
N MET A 1 -66.12 36.16 -53.41
CA MET A 1 -65.30 35.35 -52.49
C MET A 1 -63.85 35.82 -52.67
N ARG A 2 -63.46 36.99 -52.11
CA ARG A 2 -62.82 37.26 -50.80
C ARG A 2 -61.46 36.53 -50.57
N PRO A 3 -60.48 37.20 -49.93
CA PRO A 3 -59.15 37.43 -50.52
C PRO A 3 -57.94 37.00 -49.64
N LEU A 4 -56.72 37.25 -50.16
CA LEU A 4 -55.41 37.45 -49.49
C LEU A 4 -54.87 36.32 -48.58
N ASN A 5 -53.64 35.86 -48.85
CA ASN A 5 -52.69 35.70 -47.75
C ASN A 5 -51.24 36.03 -48.16
N ARG A 6 -50.63 36.91 -47.37
CA ARG A 6 -49.20 37.27 -47.36
C ARG A 6 -48.46 36.29 -46.45
N LEU A 7 -47.18 35.99 -46.72
CA LEU A 7 -46.10 35.80 -45.71
C LEU A 7 -44.81 35.42 -46.44
N SER A 8 -43.87 36.36 -46.62
CA SER A 8 -42.77 36.68 -45.68
C SER A 8 -41.73 35.57 -45.55
N ILE A 9 -40.59 35.82 -46.21
CA ILE A 9 -39.29 35.20 -46.05
C ILE A 9 -38.81 35.35 -44.61
N VAL A 10 -38.42 34.24 -43.97
CA VAL A 10 -37.53 34.25 -42.81
C VAL A 10 -36.45 33.19 -43.05
N ILE A 11 -35.28 33.65 -43.48
CA ILE A 11 -34.07 32.81 -43.57
C ILE A 11 -33.55 32.69 -42.13
N GLY A 12 -33.83 31.55 -41.50
CA GLY A 12 -33.29 31.22 -40.18
C GLY A 12 -31.79 30.92 -40.30
N VAL A 13 -30.96 31.75 -39.66
CA VAL A 13 -29.54 31.50 -39.45
C VAL A 13 -29.41 30.28 -38.52
N ALA A 14 -29.04 29.13 -39.09
CA ALA A 14 -28.68 27.95 -38.32
C ALA A 14 -27.31 28.18 -37.67
N ALA A 15 -27.31 28.54 -36.39
CA ALA A 15 -26.11 28.54 -35.56
C ALA A 15 -25.66 27.08 -35.34
N LEU A 16 -24.56 26.69 -36.00
CA LEU A 16 -23.83 25.47 -35.69
C LEU A 16 -23.16 25.66 -34.32
N ALA A 17 -23.85 25.23 -33.27
CA ALA A 17 -23.24 25.03 -31.97
C ALA A 17 -22.32 23.81 -32.08
N SER A 18 -21.01 24.07 -32.20
CA SER A 18 -19.95 23.07 -32.06
C SER A 18 -20.08 22.38 -30.70
N GLY A 19 -20.60 21.15 -30.71
CA GLY A 19 -20.64 20.28 -29.54
C GLY A 19 -19.24 19.81 -29.19
N CYS A 20 -18.61 20.43 -28.19
CA CYS A 20 -17.53 19.80 -27.44
C CYS A 20 -18.16 18.85 -26.42
N ALA A 21 -18.31 17.58 -26.76
CA ALA A 21 -18.65 16.53 -25.80
C ALA A 21 -17.84 15.27 -26.11
N THR A 22 -16.53 15.33 -25.86
CA THR A 22 -15.70 14.13 -25.74
C THR A 22 -15.84 13.58 -24.32
N ALA A 23 -16.95 12.90 -24.04
CA ALA A 23 -17.06 12.04 -22.87
C ALA A 23 -16.31 10.73 -23.17
N GLY A 24 -14.99 10.76 -23.07
CA GLY A 24 -14.11 9.62 -23.33
C GLY A 24 -12.78 9.74 -22.59
N GLY A 25 -12.81 10.20 -21.33
CA GLY A 25 -11.66 10.06 -20.45
C GLY A 25 -11.45 8.59 -20.07
N PRO A 26 -10.22 8.14 -19.77
CA PRO A 26 -10.00 6.79 -19.26
C PRO A 26 -10.89 6.55 -18.02
N PRO A 27 -11.34 5.31 -17.79
CA PRO A 27 -12.13 4.99 -16.61
C PRO A 27 -11.39 5.47 -15.37
N ARG A 28 -12.10 6.18 -14.47
CA ARG A 28 -11.50 6.60 -13.20
C ARG A 28 -11.04 5.35 -12.46
N PRO A 29 -9.83 5.38 -11.86
CA PRO A 29 -9.36 4.25 -11.08
C PRO A 29 -10.38 3.92 -9.98
N GLU A 30 -10.74 2.65 -9.85
CA GLU A 30 -11.68 2.23 -8.81
C GLU A 30 -11.14 2.60 -7.42
N PRO A 31 -12.00 3.13 -6.54
CA PRO A 31 -11.59 3.53 -5.21
C PRO A 31 -11.05 2.32 -4.44
N PHE A 32 -10.08 2.56 -3.56
CA PHE A 32 -9.55 1.51 -2.69
C PHE A 32 -10.68 0.80 -1.93
N PRO A 33 -10.64 -0.54 -1.82
CA PRO A 33 -11.63 -1.28 -1.08
C PRO A 33 -11.65 -0.78 0.37
N ARG A 34 -12.86 -0.56 0.91
CA ARG A 34 -13.01 -0.23 2.33
C ARG A 34 -12.86 -1.53 3.13
N PRO A 35 -12.16 -1.49 4.27
CA PRO A 35 -12.16 -2.62 5.18
C PRO A 35 -13.59 -2.80 5.72
N GLY A 36 -14.03 -4.05 5.81
CA GLY A 36 -15.33 -4.41 6.39
C GLY A 36 -15.26 -4.30 7.91
N GLY A 37 -15.25 -3.09 8.46
CA GLY A 37 -15.24 -2.85 9.90
C GLY A 37 -14.62 -1.50 10.29
N PRO A 38 -14.90 -1.00 11.51
CA PRO A 38 -14.17 0.14 12.04
C PRO A 38 -12.66 -0.19 12.08
N ALA A 39 -11.82 0.82 11.90
CA ALA A 39 -10.40 0.68 12.17
C ALA A 39 -10.23 0.06 13.56
N PRO A 40 -9.35 -0.96 13.73
CA PRO A 40 -8.99 -1.33 15.08
C PRO A 40 -8.53 -0.03 15.78
N PRO A 41 -8.97 0.24 17.03
CA PRO A 41 -8.41 1.35 17.76
C PRO A 41 -6.90 1.21 17.69
N VAL A 42 -6.20 2.31 17.43
CA VAL A 42 -4.74 2.37 17.62
C VAL A 42 -4.54 1.98 19.06
N ALA A 43 -4.23 0.71 19.30
CA ALA A 43 -3.77 0.27 20.59
C ALA A 43 -2.49 1.07 20.75
N THR A 44 -2.52 2.08 21.61
CA THR A 44 -1.32 2.56 22.25
C THR A 44 -0.63 1.29 22.73
N ALA A 45 0.48 0.95 22.07
CA ALA A 45 1.30 -0.15 22.54
C ALA A 45 1.47 0.08 24.05
N PRO A 46 1.17 -0.92 24.90
CA PRO A 46 1.41 -0.74 26.33
C PRO A 46 2.85 -0.27 26.48
N PRO A 47 3.17 0.63 27.44
CA PRO A 47 4.56 0.90 27.74
C PRO A 47 5.20 -0.46 27.95
N VAL A 48 6.25 -0.78 27.17
CA VAL A 48 6.95 -2.06 27.26
C VAL A 48 7.32 -2.23 28.73
N ALA A 49 6.54 -3.05 29.43
CA ALA A 49 6.77 -3.32 30.83
C ALA A 49 8.13 -4.00 30.89
N ALA A 50 9.02 -3.46 31.74
CA ALA A 50 10.26 -4.12 32.05
C ALA A 50 9.97 -5.61 32.37
N PRO A 51 10.75 -6.55 31.84
CA PRO A 51 10.44 -7.97 32.00
C PRO A 51 10.36 -8.33 33.49
N PRO A 52 9.36 -9.12 33.92
CA PRO A 52 9.29 -9.55 35.31
C PRO A 52 10.46 -10.47 35.64
N THR A 53 11.06 -10.28 36.81
CA THR A 53 12.01 -11.22 37.40
C THR A 53 11.25 -12.48 37.82
N VAL A 54 11.24 -13.50 36.95
CA VAL A 54 10.72 -14.82 37.29
C VAL A 54 11.85 -15.66 37.87
N ALA A 55 11.72 -16.04 39.14
CA ALA A 55 12.59 -17.02 39.79
C ALA A 55 12.44 -18.41 39.15
N PRO A 56 13.50 -19.24 39.12
CA PRO A 56 13.53 -20.46 38.30
C PRO A 56 12.72 -21.61 38.93
N PRO A 57 11.99 -22.42 38.14
CA PRO A 57 11.55 -23.74 38.59
C PRO A 57 12.69 -24.77 38.44
N ALA A 58 12.77 -25.64 39.44
CA ALA A 58 13.78 -26.67 39.59
C ALA A 58 13.71 -27.78 38.52
N ALA A 59 14.91 -28.21 38.12
CA ALA A 59 15.35 -29.48 37.54
C ALA A 59 14.36 -30.30 36.68
N ALA A 60 14.65 -30.32 35.38
CA ALA A 60 14.18 -31.29 34.39
C ALA A 60 15.41 -31.94 33.68
N PRO A 61 15.26 -33.11 33.02
CA PRO A 61 16.32 -34.11 32.68
C PRO A 61 17.36 -33.58 31.66
N PRO A 62 18.49 -34.26 31.35
CA PRO A 62 19.65 -33.62 30.72
C PRO A 62 19.26 -32.96 29.38
N VAL A 63 19.18 -31.63 29.44
CA VAL A 63 18.72 -30.75 28.38
C VAL A 63 19.83 -30.70 27.33
N ALA A 64 19.52 -31.18 26.12
CA ALA A 64 20.30 -30.86 24.93
C ALA A 64 20.53 -29.34 24.89
N PRO A 65 21.70 -28.85 24.42
CA PRO A 65 22.00 -27.41 24.46
C PRO A 65 20.82 -26.61 23.90
N PRO A 66 20.35 -25.54 24.58
CA PRO A 66 19.23 -24.77 24.10
C PRO A 66 19.57 -24.29 22.69
N LEU A 67 18.74 -24.68 21.72
CA LEU A 67 18.74 -24.10 20.39
C LEU A 67 18.68 -22.58 20.60
N ALA A 68 19.71 -21.88 20.14
CA ALA A 68 19.69 -20.42 20.13
C ALA A 68 18.36 -19.96 19.49
N PRO A 69 17.72 -18.88 19.98
CA PRO A 69 16.57 -18.32 19.29
C PRO A 69 16.93 -18.13 17.81
N PRO A 70 16.01 -18.41 16.87
CA PRO A 70 16.31 -18.31 15.44
C PRO A 70 16.94 -16.95 15.16
N ALA A 71 18.07 -16.94 14.46
CA ALA A 71 18.77 -15.71 14.13
C ALA A 71 17.77 -14.76 13.45
N ARG A 72 17.64 -13.53 13.98
CA ARG A 72 16.80 -12.52 13.36
C ARG A 72 17.35 -12.20 11.98
N THR A 73 16.49 -12.27 10.97
CA THR A 73 16.80 -11.89 9.60
C THR A 73 16.30 -10.47 9.36
N LEU A 74 17.00 -9.70 8.52
CA LEU A 74 16.55 -8.37 8.11
C LEU A 74 15.09 -8.39 7.62
N ALA A 75 14.74 -9.39 6.82
CA ALA A 75 13.36 -9.60 6.35
C ALA A 75 12.34 -9.66 7.50
N GLY A 76 12.65 -10.41 8.56
CA GLY A 76 11.81 -10.48 9.75
C GLY A 76 11.72 -9.15 10.49
N ASP A 77 12.83 -8.43 10.63
CA ASP A 77 12.88 -7.13 11.31
C ASP A 77 12.11 -6.03 10.53
N LEU A 78 12.22 -6.02 9.19
CA LEU A 78 11.44 -5.14 8.31
C LEU A 78 9.93 -5.39 8.49
N VAL A 79 9.52 -6.65 8.47
CA VAL A 79 8.11 -7.04 8.64
C VAL A 79 7.60 -6.66 10.02
N GLN A 80 8.36 -6.95 11.08
CA GLN A 80 7.98 -6.58 12.44
C GLN A 80 7.81 -5.06 12.58
N THR A 81 8.74 -4.29 12.01
CA THR A 81 8.71 -2.83 12.04
C THR A 81 7.49 -2.29 11.28
N ALA A 82 7.21 -2.82 10.08
CA ALA A 82 6.08 -2.40 9.29
C ALA A 82 4.73 -2.71 9.97
N LEU A 83 4.61 -3.88 10.61
CA LEU A 83 3.42 -4.28 11.34
C LEU A 83 3.18 -3.42 12.59
N ALA A 84 4.23 -2.91 13.23
CA ALA A 84 4.10 -2.00 14.38
C ALA A 84 3.36 -0.70 14.04
N PHE A 85 3.31 -0.31 12.76
CA PHE A 85 2.59 0.87 12.31
C PHE A 85 1.14 0.62 11.88
N GLN A 86 0.63 -0.62 11.98
CA GLN A 86 -0.78 -0.89 11.71
C GLN A 86 -1.70 0.04 12.53
N GLY A 87 -2.73 0.59 11.88
CA GLY A 87 -3.62 1.58 12.47
C GLY A 87 -3.17 3.03 12.29
N THR A 88 -1.92 3.29 11.91
CA THR A 88 -1.44 4.66 11.66
C THR A 88 -2.22 5.31 10.50
N PRO A 89 -2.75 6.53 10.64
CA PRO A 89 -3.57 7.15 9.59
C PRO A 89 -2.77 7.40 8.33
N TYR A 90 -3.44 7.31 7.18
CA TYR A 90 -2.83 7.75 5.94
C TYR A 90 -2.67 9.28 5.92
N ARG A 91 -1.51 9.76 5.47
CA ARG A 91 -1.29 11.17 5.12
C ARG A 91 -0.53 11.25 3.80
N PHE A 92 -1.10 11.95 2.82
CA PHE A 92 -0.42 12.20 1.55
C PHE A 92 0.89 12.94 1.80
N GLY A 93 2.00 12.43 1.28
CA GLY A 93 3.33 12.99 1.55
C GLY A 93 3.94 12.51 2.87
N GLY A 94 3.19 11.81 3.73
CA GLY A 94 3.60 11.44 5.09
C GLY A 94 4.70 10.38 5.13
N THR A 95 5.68 10.59 6.00
CA THR A 95 6.90 9.76 6.13
C THR A 95 7.27 9.51 7.60
N ASN A 96 6.32 9.65 8.53
CA ASN A 96 6.59 9.48 9.96
C ASN A 96 5.38 8.91 10.72
N PRO A 97 5.54 8.48 11.99
CA PRO A 97 4.48 7.82 12.75
C PRO A 97 3.20 8.64 13.00
N SER A 98 3.17 9.94 12.70
CA SER A 98 1.92 10.73 12.73
C SER A 98 1.03 10.54 11.49
N GLY A 99 1.58 9.89 10.46
CA GLY A 99 0.87 9.46 9.27
C GLY A 99 1.80 9.17 8.10
N PHE A 100 1.44 8.14 7.33
CA PHE A 100 2.21 7.66 6.18
C PHE A 100 1.39 7.69 4.88
N ASP A 101 2.06 7.86 3.74
CA ASP A 101 1.55 7.30 2.49
C ASP A 101 2.28 5.99 2.14
N CYS A 102 1.93 5.38 1.00
CA CYS A 102 2.40 4.04 0.66
C CYS A 102 3.93 3.95 0.58
N SER A 103 4.56 4.84 -0.18
CA SER A 103 6.02 4.88 -0.31
C SER A 103 6.71 5.49 0.90
N GLY A 104 6.03 6.38 1.65
CA GLY A 104 6.53 6.93 2.91
C GLY A 104 6.60 5.90 4.04
N LEU A 105 5.69 4.92 4.08
CA LEU A 105 5.78 3.78 5.00
C LEU A 105 7.03 2.94 4.70
N VAL A 106 7.24 2.59 3.42
CA VAL A 106 8.42 1.83 2.98
C VAL A 106 9.70 2.58 3.31
N LEU A 107 9.75 3.87 2.94
CA LEU A 107 10.89 4.74 3.23
C LEU A 107 11.26 4.70 4.71
N TYR A 108 10.28 4.92 5.58
CA TYR A 108 10.50 4.96 7.02
C TYR A 108 10.95 3.60 7.57
N VAL A 109 10.26 2.51 7.20
CA VAL A 109 10.60 1.17 7.68
C VAL A 109 12.03 0.82 7.31
N PHE A 110 12.42 0.99 6.04
CA PHE A 110 13.76 0.64 5.58
C PHE A 110 14.85 1.55 6.17
N ASP A 111 14.56 2.84 6.38
CA ASP A 111 15.47 3.79 7.04
C ASP A 111 15.79 3.37 8.49
N GLN A 112 14.82 2.82 9.23
CA GLN A 112 15.06 2.28 10.58
C GLN A 112 16.05 1.10 10.60
N HIS A 113 16.27 0.45 9.46
CA HIS A 113 17.23 -0.64 9.29
C HIS A 113 18.46 -0.21 8.49
N GLY A 114 18.68 1.10 8.33
CA GLY A 114 19.86 1.65 7.66
C GLY A 114 19.84 1.53 6.13
N ILE A 115 18.69 1.25 5.52
CA ILE A 115 18.55 1.08 4.08
C ILE A 115 17.87 2.31 3.48
N ALA A 116 18.63 3.04 2.64
CA ALA A 116 18.12 4.22 1.97
C ALA A 116 17.18 3.83 0.83
N MET A 117 15.93 4.28 0.90
CA MET A 117 14.94 4.09 -0.17
C MET A 117 14.59 5.42 -0.85
N PRO A 118 14.31 5.43 -2.16
CA PRO A 118 13.74 6.60 -2.82
C PRO A 118 12.36 6.96 -2.24
N ARG A 119 12.00 8.25 -2.28
CA ARG A 119 10.69 8.70 -1.79
C ARG A 119 9.52 8.27 -2.67
N LEU A 120 9.73 8.16 -3.97
CA LEU A 120 8.66 7.93 -4.95
C LEU A 120 8.48 6.43 -5.23
N THR A 121 7.23 5.97 -5.25
CA THR A 121 6.87 4.58 -5.55
C THR A 121 7.50 4.07 -6.84
N ALA A 122 7.48 4.88 -7.90
CA ALA A 122 8.06 4.51 -9.18
C ALA A 122 9.59 4.34 -9.11
N GLN A 123 10.28 5.13 -8.28
CA GLN A 123 11.72 4.97 -8.07
C GLN A 123 12.02 3.75 -7.20
N GLN A 124 11.20 3.47 -6.18
CA GLN A 124 11.34 2.28 -5.35
C GLN A 124 11.19 0.99 -6.19
N PHE A 125 10.38 1.01 -7.24
CA PHE A 125 10.23 -0.13 -8.16
C PHE A 125 11.50 -0.46 -8.96
N GLU A 126 12.39 0.52 -9.13
CA GLU A 126 13.68 0.32 -9.82
C GLU A 126 14.78 -0.17 -8.88
N VAL A 127 14.52 -0.29 -7.57
CA VAL A 127 15.51 -0.72 -6.57
C VAL A 127 15.35 -2.20 -6.25
N GLY A 128 16.47 -2.92 -6.22
CA GLY A 128 16.52 -4.34 -5.88
C GLY A 128 16.20 -5.28 -7.03
N ASP A 129 16.22 -6.58 -6.72
CA ASP A 129 16.06 -7.65 -7.69
C ASP A 129 14.58 -7.96 -7.93
N PRO A 130 14.14 -8.20 -9.18
CA PRO A 130 12.77 -8.59 -9.46
C PRO A 130 12.45 -9.96 -8.84
N VAL A 131 11.25 -10.09 -8.27
CA VAL A 131 10.73 -11.32 -7.69
C VAL A 131 9.39 -11.66 -8.33
N ASP A 132 9.24 -12.92 -8.74
CA ASP A 132 7.97 -13.45 -9.24
C ASP A 132 6.96 -13.62 -8.11
N LEU A 133 5.67 -13.47 -8.42
CA LEU A 133 4.60 -13.53 -7.41
C LEU A 133 4.63 -14.82 -6.57
N ALA A 134 5.05 -15.94 -7.17
CA ALA A 134 5.15 -17.24 -6.50
C ALA A 134 6.30 -17.31 -5.48
N ASP A 135 7.32 -16.46 -5.65
CA ASP A 135 8.56 -16.45 -4.86
C ASP A 135 8.60 -15.25 -3.89
N VAL A 136 7.49 -14.54 -3.72
CA VAL A 136 7.37 -13.41 -2.79
C VAL A 136 7.53 -13.92 -1.36
N GLU A 137 8.54 -13.40 -0.68
CA GLU A 137 8.87 -13.72 0.70
C GLU A 137 8.58 -12.53 1.63
N PRO A 138 8.47 -12.76 2.95
CA PRO A 138 8.38 -11.67 3.91
C PRO A 138 9.53 -10.68 3.74
N GLY A 139 9.25 -9.37 3.75
CA GLY A 139 10.23 -8.31 3.56
C GLY A 139 10.34 -7.79 2.13
N ASP A 140 9.86 -8.53 1.13
CA ASP A 140 9.83 -8.06 -0.26
C ASP A 140 8.85 -6.89 -0.43
N LEU A 141 9.16 -5.99 -1.37
CA LEU A 141 8.27 -4.91 -1.76
C LEU A 141 7.34 -5.38 -2.88
N VAL A 142 6.04 -5.17 -2.72
CA VAL A 142 5.02 -5.52 -3.72
C VAL A 142 4.40 -4.26 -4.32
N PHE A 143 4.30 -4.20 -5.65
CA PHE A 143 3.93 -3.00 -6.38
C PHE A 143 2.65 -3.19 -7.19
N PHE A 144 1.86 -2.12 -7.31
CA PHE A 144 0.56 -2.14 -7.96
C PHE A 144 0.26 -0.90 -8.80
N SER A 145 -0.58 -1.09 -9.83
CA SER A 145 -1.19 -0.04 -10.66
C SER A 145 -2.59 0.29 -10.13
N THR A 146 -2.71 1.31 -9.28
CA THR A 146 -3.98 1.67 -8.60
C THR A 146 -4.56 3.00 -9.07
N VAL A 147 -3.76 4.07 -9.06
CA VAL A 147 -4.24 5.45 -9.35
C VAL A 147 -3.84 5.95 -10.73
N GLY A 148 -2.91 5.28 -11.40
CA GLY A 148 -2.45 5.60 -12.75
C GLY A 148 -1.62 4.46 -13.32
N ALA A 149 -1.31 4.55 -14.62
CA ALA A 149 -0.48 3.56 -15.29
C ALA A 149 0.92 3.50 -14.65
N GLY A 150 1.40 2.28 -14.39
CA GLY A 150 2.70 2.04 -13.78
C GLY A 150 2.67 1.95 -12.24
N PRO A 151 3.86 1.82 -11.61
CA PRO A 151 4.00 1.62 -10.16
C PRO A 151 3.50 2.84 -9.38
N SER A 152 2.25 2.76 -8.93
CA SER A 152 1.54 3.85 -8.27
C SER A 152 1.16 3.55 -6.83
N HIS A 153 1.28 2.29 -6.40
CA HIS A 153 1.14 1.86 -5.02
C HIS A 153 2.18 0.80 -4.64
N VAL A 154 2.60 0.79 -3.38
CA VAL A 154 3.56 -0.17 -2.83
C VAL A 154 3.11 -0.66 -1.44
N GLY A 155 3.53 -1.87 -1.09
CA GLY A 155 3.45 -2.43 0.26
C GLY A 155 4.63 -3.35 0.55
N ILE A 156 4.74 -3.79 1.81
CA ILE A 156 5.77 -4.73 2.28
C ILE A 156 5.10 -6.09 2.49
N ALA A 157 5.59 -7.14 1.85
CA ALA A 157 5.12 -8.50 2.04
C ALA A 157 5.39 -8.95 3.48
N VAL A 158 4.38 -9.54 4.14
CA VAL A 158 4.47 -10.01 5.54
C VAL A 158 4.34 -11.54 5.66
N GLY A 159 4.39 -12.24 4.52
CA GLY A 159 4.20 -13.69 4.42
C GLY A 159 2.74 -14.10 4.25
N ASN A 160 2.51 -15.40 4.02
CA ASN A 160 1.18 -16.00 3.83
C ASN A 160 0.33 -15.34 2.74
N GLY A 161 0.98 -14.81 1.69
CA GLY A 161 0.31 -14.10 0.60
C GLY A 161 -0.30 -12.76 1.02
N GLN A 162 0.20 -12.16 2.11
CA GLN A 162 -0.27 -10.88 2.64
C GLN A 162 0.81 -9.80 2.57
N PHE A 163 0.36 -8.55 2.57
CA PHE A 163 1.24 -7.38 2.58
C PHE A 163 0.65 -6.27 3.43
N VAL A 164 1.51 -5.44 4.04
CA VAL A 164 1.14 -4.25 4.80
C VAL A 164 1.39 -2.99 3.96
N HIS A 165 0.46 -2.04 4.01
CA HIS A 165 0.51 -0.83 3.19
C HIS A 165 -0.30 0.32 3.81
N ALA A 166 -0.08 1.55 3.34
CA ALA A 166 -0.92 2.71 3.61
C ALA A 166 -1.75 3.06 2.36
N PRO A 167 -3.02 2.62 2.23
CA PRO A 167 -3.77 2.63 0.97
C PRO A 167 -4.18 4.00 0.44
N SER A 168 -4.82 4.83 1.26
CA SER A 168 -5.47 6.06 0.77
C SER A 168 -5.88 7.00 1.88
N SER A 169 -6.23 8.24 1.51
CA SER A 169 -6.59 9.37 2.39
C SER A 169 -7.69 9.13 3.42
N ARG A 170 -8.53 8.10 3.25
CA ARG A 170 -9.58 7.72 4.21
C ARG A 170 -9.27 6.40 4.93
N GLY A 171 -8.03 5.95 4.85
CA GLY A 171 -7.56 4.70 5.42
C GLY A 171 -6.45 4.90 6.44
N TRP A 172 -5.89 3.76 6.84
CA TRP A 172 -4.79 3.62 7.78
C TRP A 172 -3.90 2.48 7.30
N VAL A 173 -2.69 2.39 7.86
CA VAL A 173 -1.78 1.27 7.61
C VAL A 173 -2.46 -0.04 8.02
N ARG A 174 -2.57 -0.99 7.10
CA ARG A 174 -3.27 -2.27 7.34
C ARG A 174 -2.67 -3.39 6.51
N THR A 175 -3.11 -4.61 6.76
CA THR A 175 -2.70 -5.79 5.98
C THR A 175 -3.84 -6.23 5.06
N GLU A 176 -3.48 -6.57 3.82
CA GLU A 176 -4.40 -7.11 2.82
C GLU A 176 -3.76 -8.31 2.11
N ARG A 177 -4.58 -9.08 1.40
CA ARG A 177 -4.14 -10.28 0.66
C ARG A 177 -3.79 -9.95 -0.78
N LEU A 178 -2.67 -10.49 -1.26
CA LEU A 178 -2.22 -10.39 -2.66
C LEU A 178 -3.20 -11.04 -3.64
N ASP A 179 -3.85 -12.14 -3.23
CA ASP A 179 -4.83 -12.86 -4.05
C ASP A 179 -6.24 -12.24 -4.05
N GLY A 180 -6.46 -11.21 -3.23
CA GLY A 180 -7.71 -10.45 -3.22
C GLY A 180 -7.99 -9.87 -4.60
N SER A 181 -9.24 -9.95 -5.08
CA SER A 181 -9.62 -9.60 -6.46
C SER A 181 -9.10 -8.22 -6.91
N TYR A 182 -9.20 -7.22 -6.03
CA TYR A 182 -8.71 -5.87 -6.30
C TYR A 182 -7.19 -5.81 -6.55
N TRP A 183 -6.40 -6.48 -5.70
CA TRP A 183 -4.93 -6.46 -5.72
C TRP A 183 -4.36 -7.35 -6.81
N ARG A 184 -4.92 -8.54 -6.98
CA ARG A 184 -4.49 -9.50 -8.01
C ARG A 184 -4.57 -8.91 -9.42
N GLN A 185 -5.61 -8.13 -9.71
CA GLN A 185 -5.78 -7.47 -11.01
C GLN A 185 -4.82 -6.29 -11.24
N ARG A 186 -4.18 -5.79 -10.18
CA ARG A 186 -3.36 -4.57 -10.18
C ARG A 186 -1.89 -4.83 -9.89
N PHE A 187 -1.51 -6.08 -9.59
CA PHE A 187 -0.14 -6.45 -9.28
C PHE A 187 0.76 -6.20 -10.50
N LEU A 188 1.86 -5.49 -10.29
CA LEU A 188 2.85 -5.17 -11.32
C LEU A 188 4.12 -6.01 -11.18
N GLY A 189 4.50 -6.33 -9.95
CA GLY A 189 5.72 -7.06 -9.65
C GLY A 189 6.14 -6.90 -8.20
N ALA A 190 7.15 -7.67 -7.81
CA ALA A 190 7.79 -7.56 -6.50
C ALA A 190 9.29 -7.28 -6.65
N LYS A 191 9.88 -6.68 -5.61
CA LYS A 191 11.30 -6.38 -5.51
C LYS A 191 11.87 -6.86 -4.19
N ARG A 192 12.99 -7.57 -4.26
CA ARG A 192 13.79 -7.95 -3.09
C ARG A 192 14.94 -6.99 -2.94
N ILE A 193 15.04 -6.39 -1.75
CA ILE A 193 16.17 -5.53 -1.42
C ILE A 193 17.21 -6.41 -0.75
N ALA A 194 18.26 -6.77 -1.48
CA ALA A 194 19.41 -7.44 -0.91
C ALA A 194 20.11 -6.50 0.09
N GLU A 195 20.58 -7.04 1.22
CA GLU A 195 21.44 -6.28 2.14
C GLU A 195 22.59 -5.65 1.34
N GLY A 196 22.76 -4.33 1.48
CA GLY A 196 23.99 -3.68 1.07
C GLY A 196 25.13 -4.32 1.85
N ARG A 197 26.06 -4.98 1.14
CA ARG A 197 27.28 -5.54 1.72
C ARG A 197 28.16 -4.46 2.32
#